data_AF-A0A7S2NIE5-F1
#
_entry.id   AF-A0A7S2NIE5-F1
#
_cell.length_a   1.000
_cell.length_b   1.000
_cell.length_c   1.000
_cell.angle_alpha   90.00
_cell.angle_beta   90.00
_cell.angle_gamma   90.00
#
_symmetry.space_group_name_H-M   'P 1'
#
loop_
_entity.id
_entity.type
_entity.pdbx_description
1 polymer ?
#
loop_
_entity_poly.entity_id
_entity_poly.type
_entity_poly.pdbx_seq_one_letter_code
_entity_poly.pdbx_strand_id
1 'polypeptide(L)'
;RVMLAVARGKAHISPSTLEALLGSVCPALLPGLPDLAVADLVKLVIALSGLGAQALLEAVAKEVVVRLPDLSLPNLLLVTQGLAQGLDAQHTALRDLLAFWPGKLLAKAAGTSTDSGQLS
;
A
#
# COMPACT_ATOMS: atom_id res chain seq x y z
N ARG A 1 -10.47 7.13 -7.72
CA ARG A 1 -11.84 6.67 -7.35
C ARG A 1 -12.30 5.45 -8.16
N VAL A 2 -12.00 5.38 -9.47
CA VAL A 2 -12.34 4.23 -10.33
C VAL A 2 -11.80 2.89 -9.80
N MET A 3 -10.52 2.80 -9.44
CA MET A 3 -9.93 1.55 -8.93
C MET A 3 -10.60 1.02 -7.65
N LEU A 4 -11.06 1.90 -6.76
CA LEU A 4 -11.78 1.50 -5.56
C LEU A 4 -13.18 0.98 -5.88
N ALA A 5 -13.85 1.58 -6.87
CA ALA A 5 -15.16 1.11 -7.34
C ALA A 5 -15.03 -0.26 -8.03
N VAL A 6 -13.98 -0.46 -8.82
CA VAL A 6 -13.64 -1.75 -9.45
C VAL A 6 -13.33 -2.81 -8.39
N ALA A 7 -12.54 -2.48 -7.37
CA ALA A 7 -12.26 -3.39 -6.26
C ALA A 7 -13.52 -3.83 -5.50
N ARG A 8 -14.51 -2.94 -5.36
CA ARG A 8 -15.81 -3.26 -4.74
C ARG A 8 -16.73 -4.07 -5.65
N GLY A 9 -16.65 -3.85 -6.97
CA GLY A 9 -17.48 -4.52 -7.98
C GLY A 9 -16.91 -5.81 -8.54
N LYS A 10 -15.67 -6.18 -8.20
CA LYS A 10 -14.91 -7.27 -8.84
C LYS A 10 -15.61 -8.64 -8.87
N ALA A 11 -16.51 -8.92 -7.93
CA ALA A 11 -17.31 -10.16 -7.92
C ALA A 11 -18.34 -10.25 -9.08
N HIS A 12 -18.67 -9.12 -9.71
CA HIS A 12 -19.66 -8.99 -10.77
C HIS A 12 -19.04 -8.63 -12.12
N ILE A 13 -17.72 -8.45 -12.19
CA ILE A 13 -16.98 -8.09 -13.41
C ILE A 13 -16.27 -9.35 -13.89
N SER A 14 -16.39 -9.66 -15.19
CA SER A 14 -15.67 -10.80 -15.76
C SER A 14 -14.14 -10.55 -15.68
N PRO A 15 -13.33 -11.60 -15.40
CA PRO A 15 -11.88 -11.46 -15.28
C PRO A 15 -11.23 -10.78 -16.50
N SER A 16 -11.70 -11.10 -17.71
CA SER A 16 -11.20 -10.50 -18.96
C SER A 16 -11.52 -9.01 -19.10
N THR A 17 -12.68 -8.56 -18.60
CA THR A 17 -13.04 -7.13 -18.61
C THR A 17 -12.23 -6.37 -17.57
N LEU A 18 -12.00 -6.98 -16.41
CA LEU A 18 -11.16 -6.42 -15.37
C LEU A 18 -9.72 -6.26 -15.87
N GLU A 19 -9.17 -7.28 -16.53
CA GLU A 19 -7.82 -7.27 -17.09
C GLU A 19 -7.66 -6.21 -18.19
N ALA A 20 -8.62 -6.10 -19.12
CA ALA A 20 -8.61 -5.05 -20.15
C ALA A 20 -8.69 -3.64 -19.55
N LEU A 21 -9.53 -3.45 -18.53
CA LEU A 21 -9.64 -2.18 -17.81
C LEU A 21 -8.33 -1.83 -17.10
N LEU A 22 -7.74 -2.78 -16.37
CA LEU A 22 -6.45 -2.59 -15.71
C LEU A 22 -5.36 -2.28 -16.73
N GLY A 23 -5.27 -3.02 -17.84
CA GLY A 23 -4.32 -2.76 -18.93
C GLY A 23 -4.44 -1.35 -19.51
N SER A 24 -5.65 -0.79 -19.59
CA SER A 24 -5.86 0.58 -20.07
C SER A 24 -5.54 1.67 -19.03
N VAL A 25 -5.79 1.41 -17.75
CA VAL A 25 -5.63 2.41 -16.68
C VAL A 25 -4.22 2.42 -16.12
N CYS A 26 -3.52 1.28 -16.08
CA CYS A 26 -2.16 1.17 -15.53
C CYS A 26 -1.19 2.19 -16.16
N PRO A 27 -1.07 2.34 -17.49
CA PRO A 27 -0.14 3.30 -18.09
C PRO A 27 -0.46 4.76 -17.75
N ALA A 28 -1.74 5.10 -17.57
CA ALA A 28 -2.16 6.45 -17.20
C ALA A 28 -1.93 6.76 -15.72
N LEU A 29 -1.92 5.74 -14.86
CA LEU A 29 -1.80 5.90 -13.41
C LEU A 29 -0.33 5.95 -12.93
N LEU A 30 0.57 5.24 -13.62
CA LEU A 30 1.99 5.13 -13.24
C LEU A 30 2.70 6.49 -13.08
N PRO A 31 2.57 7.46 -14.01
CA PRO A 31 3.27 8.74 -13.87
C PRO A 31 2.77 9.58 -12.69
N GLY A 32 1.52 9.38 -12.27
CA GLY A 32 0.90 10.14 -11.18
C GLY A 32 1.09 9.53 -9.79
N LEU A 33 1.72 8.36 -9.67
CA LEU A 33 1.94 7.71 -8.37
C LEU A 33 2.68 8.60 -7.35
N PRO A 34 3.74 9.34 -7.72
CA PRO A 34 4.46 10.21 -6.78
C PRO A 34 3.58 11.33 -6.20
N ASP A 35 2.65 11.84 -7.01
CA ASP A 35 1.78 12.96 -6.64
C ASP A 35 0.58 12.53 -5.77
N LEU A 36 0.35 11.23 -5.61
CA LEU A 36 -0.76 10.74 -4.81
C LEU A 36 -0.57 11.04 -3.33
N ALA A 37 -1.67 11.35 -2.65
CA ALA A 37 -1.70 11.35 -1.19
C ALA A 37 -1.44 9.94 -0.66
N VAL A 38 -0.74 9.83 0.48
CA VAL A 38 -0.47 8.54 1.17
C VAL A 38 -1.75 7.71 1.32
N ALA A 39 -2.85 8.35 1.73
CA ALA A 39 -4.12 7.66 1.91
C ALA A 39 -4.67 7.03 0.62
N ASP A 40 -4.40 7.62 -0.54
CA ASP A 40 -4.84 7.06 -1.83
C ASP A 40 -3.88 5.97 -2.31
N LEU A 41 -2.59 6.08 -2.00
CA LEU A 41 -1.59 5.03 -2.21
C LEU A 41 -1.92 3.76 -1.42
N VAL A 42 -2.29 3.90 -0.15
CA VAL A 42 -2.77 2.78 0.70
C VAL A 42 -4.03 2.14 0.11
N LYS A 43 -4.99 2.95 -0.36
CA LYS A 43 -6.21 2.42 -1.01
C LYS A 43 -5.90 1.67 -2.30
N LEU A 44 -4.90 2.12 -3.07
CA LEU A 44 -4.46 1.41 -4.28
C LEU A 44 -3.87 0.05 -3.94
N VAL A 45 -3.01 -0.04 -2.91
CA VAL A 45 -2.48 -1.33 -2.46
C VAL A 45 -3.60 -2.31 -2.10
N ILE A 46 -4.56 -1.87 -1.28
CA ILE A 46 -5.70 -2.72 -0.86
C ILE A 46 -6.60 -3.09 -2.05
N ALA A 47 -6.82 -2.16 -2.98
CA ALA A 47 -7.61 -2.43 -4.16
C ALA A 47 -6.94 -3.49 -5.04
N LEU A 48 -5.64 -3.38 -5.26
CA LEU A 48 -4.89 -4.20 -6.21
C LEU A 48 -4.49 -5.58 -5.66
N SER A 49 -4.34 -5.72 -4.35
CA SER A 49 -3.91 -6.98 -3.70
C SER A 49 -4.79 -8.19 -3.99
N GLY A 50 -6.01 -7.98 -4.49
CA GLY A 50 -6.92 -9.05 -4.88
C GLY A 50 -7.53 -8.90 -6.28
N LEU A 51 -6.90 -8.14 -7.18
CA LEU A 51 -7.37 -7.92 -8.55
C LEU A 51 -6.48 -8.54 -9.65
N GLY A 52 -5.32 -9.11 -9.30
CA GLY A 52 -4.42 -9.75 -10.28
C GLY A 52 -3.60 -8.78 -11.15
N ALA A 53 -3.61 -7.48 -10.84
CA ALA A 53 -2.82 -6.46 -11.54
C ALA A 53 -1.38 -6.39 -11.00
N GLN A 54 -0.61 -7.47 -11.19
CA GLN A 54 0.73 -7.63 -10.61
C GLN A 54 1.65 -6.44 -10.90
N ALA A 55 1.79 -6.05 -12.16
CA ALA A 55 2.69 -4.97 -12.57
C ALA A 55 2.35 -3.61 -11.93
N LEU A 56 1.06 -3.31 -11.76
CA LEU A 56 0.64 -2.07 -11.10
C LEU A 56 0.83 -2.16 -9.58
N LEU A 57 0.54 -3.31 -8.99
CA LEU A 57 0.79 -3.54 -7.57
C LEU A 57 2.29 -3.40 -7.25
N GLU A 58 3.17 -3.92 -8.09
CA GLU A 58 4.62 -3.76 -7.96
C GLU A 58 5.06 -2.30 -8.07
N ALA A 59 4.51 -1.54 -9.01
CA ALA A 59 4.81 -0.12 -9.14
C ALA A 59 4.35 0.69 -7.93
N VAL A 60 3.12 0.42 -7.44
CA VAL A 60 2.61 1.02 -6.21
C VAL A 60 3.45 0.61 -5.00
N ALA A 61 3.91 -0.65 -4.93
CA ALA A 61 4.77 -1.14 -3.86
C ALA A 61 6.14 -0.44 -3.84
N LYS A 62 6.73 -0.16 -5.00
CA LYS A 62 7.97 0.63 -5.10
C LYS A 62 7.77 2.03 -4.54
N GLU A 63 6.67 2.69 -4.92
CA GLU A 63 6.34 4.02 -4.41
C GLU A 63 6.06 4.03 -2.90
N VAL A 64 5.38 3.00 -2.39
CA VAL A 64 5.22 2.79 -0.93
C VAL A 64 6.57 2.74 -0.24
N VAL A 65 7.54 1.98 -0.77
CA VAL A 65 8.86 1.80 -0.15
C VAL A 65 9.58 3.13 -0.02
N VAL A 66 9.51 3.97 -1.05
CA VAL A 66 10.07 5.35 -1.03
C VAL A 66 9.45 6.18 0.10
N ARG A 67 8.17 5.96 0.40
CA ARG A 67 7.37 6.77 1.33
C ARG A 67 7.08 6.09 2.68
N LEU A 68 7.81 5.02 3.01
CA LEU A 68 7.68 4.33 4.31
C LEU A 68 7.79 5.27 5.53
N PRO A 69 8.67 6.30 5.53
CA PRO A 69 8.75 7.26 6.64
C PRO A 69 7.43 8.01 6.89
N ASP A 70 6.69 8.32 5.82
CA ASP A 70 5.46 9.11 5.86
C ASP A 70 4.24 8.29 6.32
N LEU A 71 4.35 6.96 6.34
CA LEU A 71 3.25 6.10 6.76
C LEU A 71 3.03 6.19 8.27
N SER A 72 1.78 6.42 8.67
CA SER A 72 1.31 6.16 10.02
C SER A 72 1.33 4.65 10.31
N LEU A 73 1.36 4.26 11.59
CA LEU A 73 1.37 2.84 11.98
C LEU A 73 0.19 2.04 11.39
N PRO A 74 -1.06 2.57 11.42
CA PRO A 74 -2.20 1.88 10.80
C PRO A 74 -2.03 1.72 9.29
N ASN A 75 -1.53 2.74 8.59
CA ASN A 75 -1.29 2.67 7.15
C ASN A 75 -0.20 1.66 6.81
N LEU A 76 0.88 1.62 7.60
CA LEU A 76 1.96 0.64 7.44
C LEU A 76 1.42 -0.80 7.60
N LEU A 77 0.54 -1.05 8.56
CA LEU A 77 -0.12 -2.35 8.75
C LEU A 77 -0.97 -2.74 7.55
N LEU A 78 -1.83 -1.84 7.07
CA LEU A 78 -2.71 -2.09 5.92
C LEU A 78 -1.91 -2.39 4.66
N VAL A 79 -0.84 -1.64 4.43
CA VAL A 79 0.03 -1.85 3.28
C VAL A 79 0.79 -3.17 3.40
N THR A 80 1.27 -3.52 4.60
CA THR A 80 1.91 -4.82 4.85
C THR A 80 0.97 -5.97 4.48
N GLN A 81 -0.27 -5.92 4.96
CA GLN A 81 -1.28 -6.93 4.65
C GLN A 81 -1.59 -6.99 3.15
N GLY A 82 -1.79 -5.84 2.50
CA GLY A 82 -2.11 -5.80 1.08
C GLY A 82 -0.97 -6.31 0.19
N LEU A 83 0.28 -5.92 0.48
CA LEU A 83 1.43 -6.42 -0.27
C LEU A 83 1.67 -7.92 -0.03
N ALA A 84 1.55 -8.40 1.21
CA ALA A 84 1.69 -9.83 1.51
C ALA A 84 0.61 -10.71 0.85
N GLN A 85 -0.56 -10.14 0.54
CA GLN A 85 -1.63 -10.84 -0.16
C GLN A 85 -1.46 -10.87 -1.68
N GLY A 86 -0.88 -9.82 -2.25
CA GLY A 86 -0.82 -9.65 -3.71
C GLY A 86 0.56 -9.88 -4.32
N LEU A 87 1.64 -9.91 -3.53
CA LEU A 87 3.01 -10.13 -3.99
C LEU A 87 3.55 -11.46 -3.47
N ASP A 88 4.56 -11.98 -4.19
CA ASP A 88 5.33 -13.12 -3.72
C ASP A 88 6.08 -12.78 -2.41
N ALA A 89 6.24 -13.79 -1.54
CA ALA A 89 6.89 -13.63 -0.25
C ALA A 89 8.35 -13.14 -0.35
N GLN A 90 9.03 -13.41 -1.48
CA GLN A 90 10.40 -12.98 -1.75
C GLN A 90 10.48 -11.62 -2.45
N HIS A 91 9.34 -10.97 -2.73
CA HIS A 91 9.33 -9.69 -3.42
C HIS A 91 10.09 -8.63 -2.61
N THR A 92 11.02 -7.92 -3.25
CA THR A 92 11.92 -6.96 -2.61
C THR A 92 11.17 -5.88 -1.83
N ALA A 93 10.13 -5.29 -2.42
CA ALA A 93 9.33 -4.27 -1.73
C ALA A 93 8.65 -4.76 -0.45
N LEU A 94 8.25 -6.05 -0.39
CA LEU A 94 7.68 -6.63 0.82
C LEU A 94 8.77 -6.82 1.88
N ARG A 95 9.98 -7.25 1.49
CA ARG A 95 11.13 -7.38 2.39
C ARG A 95 11.57 -6.02 2.95
N ASP A 96 11.65 -4.99 2.12
CA ASP A 96 12.03 -3.64 2.55
C ASP A 96 11.02 -3.06 3.54
N LEU A 97 9.72 -3.26 3.26
CA LEU A 97 8.66 -2.89 4.17
C LEU A 97 8.75 -3.65 5.51
N LEU A 98 9.05 -4.96 5.49
CA LEU A 98 9.23 -5.77 6.70
C LEU A 98 10.45 -5.33 7.50
N ALA A 99 11.54 -4.98 6.83
CA ALA A 99 12.76 -4.46 7.45
C ALA A 99 12.56 -3.10 8.13
N PHE A 100 11.55 -2.32 7.72
CA PHE A 100 11.24 -1.01 8.30
C PHE A 100 10.50 -1.09 9.65
N TRP A 101 9.78 -2.18 9.91
CA TRP A 101 8.95 -2.34 11.12
C TRP A 101 9.70 -2.19 12.45
N PRO A 102 10.87 -2.81 12.67
CA PRO A 102 11.58 -2.70 13.95
C PRO A 102 11.87 -1.25 14.33
N GLY A 103 12.36 -0.44 13.38
CA GLY A 103 12.67 0.97 13.61
C GLY A 103 11.42 1.79 13.95
N LYS A 104 10.31 1.55 13.24
CA LYS A 104 9.04 2.26 13.48
C LYS A 104 8.42 1.89 14.84
N LEU A 105 8.50 0.63 15.25
CA LEU A 105 7.99 0.16 16.55
C LEU A 105 8.82 0.71 17.72
N LEU A 106 10.15 0.73 17.59
CA LEU A 106 11.04 1.32 18.59
C LEU A 106 10.80 2.83 18.73
N ALA A 107 10.64 3.55 17.62
CA ALA A 107 10.32 4.98 17.64
C ALA A 107 8.99 5.26 18.34
N LYS A 108 7.96 4.43 18.09
CA LYS A 108 6.67 4.54 18.79
C LYS A 108 6.81 4.30 20.29
N ALA A 109 7.56 3.28 20.70
CA ALA A 109 7.79 2.96 22.11
C ALA A 109 8.59 4.07 22.83
N ALA A 110 9.55 4.70 22.16
CA ALA A 110 10.30 5.82 22.71
C ALA A 110 9.44 7.08 22.87
N GLY A 111 8.56 7.37 21.92
CA GLY A 111 7.64 8.52 21.97
C GLY A 111 6.56 8.43 23.04
N THR A 112 6.21 7.22 23.50
CA THR A 112 5.27 7.02 24.61
C THR A 112 5.86 7.26 25.99
N SER A 113 7.19 7.41 26.11
CA SER A 113 7.89 7.54 27.39
C SER A 113 7.99 8.99 27.91
N THR A 114 7.61 9.98 27.10
CA THR A 114 7.86 11.41 27.42
C THR A 114 6.62 12.15 27.94
N ASP A 115 5.43 11.54 27.95
CA ASP A 115 4.17 12.27 28.21
C ASP A 115 3.51 11.96 29.58
N SER A 116 4.18 11.20 30.46
CA SER A 116 3.62 10.80 31.76
C SER A 116 4.20 11.55 32.98
N GLY A 117 4.84 12.71 32.76
CA GLY A 117 5.74 13.32 33.74
C GLY A 117 5.46 14.77 34.17
N GLN A 118 4.28 15.35 33.90
CA GLN A 118 3.93 16.67 34.44
C GLN A 118 2.46 16.75 34.87
N LEU A 119 2.20 16.42 36.13
CA LEU A 119 1.17 17.01 36.97
C LEU A 119 1.66 16.87 38.42
N SER A 120 2.39 17.89 38.88
CA SER A 120 2.68 18.17 40.29
C SER A 120 2.04 19.50 40.63
#